data_AF-A9KN03-F1
#
_entry.id   AF-A9KN03-F1
#
_cell.length_a   1.000
_cell.length_b   1.000
_cell.length_c   1.000
_cell.angle_alpha   90.00
_cell.angle_beta   90.00
_cell.angle_gamma   90.00
#
_symmetry.space_group_name_H-M   'P 1'
#
loop_
_entity.id
_entity.type
_entity.pdbx_description
1 polymer ?
#
loop_
_entity_poly.entity_id
_entity_poly.type
_entity_poly.pdbx_seq_one_letter_code
_entity_poly.pdbx_strand_id
1 'polypeptide(L)' 'MFKQCSGQNFYDFLSFKRIKSAEMLLLNPDLTITEIALQSGFSSLSTFNRTFKRTKNCTPTEYRDLCSKSSHPMGMNP' A
#
# COMPACT_ATOMS: atom_id res chain seq x y z
N MET A 1 -0.10 -0.78 35.42
CA MET A 1 0.71 0.35 34.89
C MET A 1 1.73 -0.19 33.89
N PHE A 2 1.43 -0.26 32.58
CA PHE A 2 2.41 -0.43 31.49
C PHE A 2 1.75 -0.05 30.15
N LYS A 3 1.63 1.26 29.87
CA LYS A 3 1.14 1.74 28.57
C LYS A 3 2.31 1.78 27.59
N GLN A 4 2.43 0.71 26.81
CA GLN A 4 3.35 0.57 25.68
C GLN A 4 2.93 1.54 24.56
N CYS A 5 3.37 2.79 24.64
CA CYS A 5 2.99 3.86 23.71
C CYS A 5 4.16 4.39 22.86
N SER A 6 5.14 3.56 22.50
CA SER A 6 6.30 4.05 21.71
C SER A 6 6.75 3.16 20.55
N GLY A 7 6.11 2.00 20.30
CA GLY A 7 6.48 1.10 19.19
C GLY A 7 5.65 1.28 17.91
N GLN A 8 4.39 1.71 18.03
CA GLN A 8 3.49 1.81 16.87
C GLN A 8 3.92 2.94 15.92
N ASN A 9 4.29 4.10 16.46
CA ASN A 9 4.55 5.28 15.63
C ASN A 9 5.71 5.09 14.62
N PHE A 10 6.79 4.40 15.01
CA PHE A 10 7.92 4.16 14.11
C PHE A 10 7.59 3.11 13.03
N TYR A 11 6.95 2.01 13.43
CA TYR A 11 6.57 0.95 12.49
C TYR A 11 5.49 1.44 11.50
N ASP A 12 4.52 2.21 11.98
CA ASP A 12 3.49 2.84 11.14
C ASP A 12 4.10 3.90 10.22
N PHE A 13 5.04 4.73 10.70
CA PHE A 13 5.75 5.69 9.85
C PHE A 13 6.60 5.01 8.76
N LEU A 14 7.33 3.96 9.13
CA LEU A 14 8.12 3.18 8.17
C LEU A 14 7.22 2.50 7.15
N SER A 15 6.12 1.89 7.61
CA SER A 15 5.11 1.28 6.74
C SER A 15 4.52 2.31 5.79
N PHE A 16 4.16 3.50 6.27
CA PHE A 16 3.67 4.60 5.45
C PHE A 16 4.69 5.03 4.39
N LYS A 17 5.97 5.18 4.76
CA LYS A 17 7.05 5.50 3.80
C LYS A 17 7.21 4.43 2.73
N ARG A 18 7.12 3.14 3.10
CA ARG A 18 7.17 2.01 2.17
C ARG A 18 5.97 2.03 1.22
N ILE A 19 4.76 2.22 1.74
CA ILE A 19 3.54 2.34 0.92
C ILE A 19 3.64 3.51 -0.04
N LYS A 20 4.11 4.67 0.41
CA LYS A 20 4.29 5.85 -0.46
C LYS A 20 5.25 5.58 -1.63
N SER A 21 6.28 4.75 -1.41
CA SER A 21 7.18 4.31 -2.47
C SER A 21 6.49 3.35 -3.42
N ALA A 22 5.71 2.39 -2.89
CA ALA A 22 4.91 1.46 -3.67
C ALA A 22 3.91 2.17 -4.59
N GLU A 23 3.28 3.26 -4.13
CA GLU A 23 2.36 4.06 -4.95
C GLU A 23 3.01 4.58 -6.22
N MET A 24 4.23 5.11 -6.12
CA MET A 24 4.97 5.60 -7.29
C MET A 24 5.30 4.46 -8.25
N LEU A 25 5.65 3.29 -7.72
CA LEU A 25 5.94 2.11 -8.52
C LEU A 25 4.68 1.51 -9.16
N LEU A 26 3.50 1.64 -8.53
CA LEU A 26 2.20 1.19 -9.06
C LEU A 26 1.77 1.96 -10.32
N LEU A 27 2.33 3.14 -10.55
CA LEU A 27 2.11 3.90 -11.78
C LEU A 27 2.84 3.28 -12.98
N ASN A 28 3.85 2.44 -12.76
CA ASN A 28 4.57 1.75 -13.82
C ASN A 28 3.83 0.45 -14.19
N PRO A 29 3.24 0.34 -15.40
CA PRO A 29 2.51 -0.85 -15.82
C PRO A 29 3.41 -2.07 -16.03
N ASP A 30 4.72 -1.84 -16.25
CA ASP A 30 5.72 -2.90 -16.44
C ASP A 30 6.06 -3.67 -15.17
N LEU A 31 5.78 -3.09 -13.99
CA LEU A 31 6.08 -3.72 -12.71
C LEU A 31 4.90 -4.54 -12.19
N THR A 32 5.20 -5.76 -11.74
CA THR A 32 4.19 -6.60 -11.08
C THR A 32 3.97 -6.17 -9.63
N ILE A 33 2.78 -6.41 -9.07
CA ILE A 33 2.47 -6.09 -7.67
C ILE A 33 3.47 -6.77 -6.70
N THR A 34 3.96 -7.96 -7.06
CA THR A 34 4.98 -8.70 -6.31
C THR A 34 6.31 -7.98 -6.29
N GLU A 35 6.79 -7.52 -7.46
CA GLU A 35 8.02 -6.74 -7.53
C GLU A 35 7.90 -5.41 -6.79
N ILE A 36 6.76 -4.74 -6.90
CA ILE A 36 6.50 -3.49 -6.19
C ILE A 36 6.57 -3.71 -4.67
N ALA A 37 5.98 -4.80 -4.16
CA ALA A 37 6.04 -5.15 -2.75
C ALA A 37 7.50 -5.37 -2.29
N LEU A 38 8.28 -6.13 -3.06
CA LEU A 38 9.69 -6.40 -2.79
C LEU A 38 10.54 -5.12 -2.80
N GLN A 39 10.41 -4.30 -3.85
CA GLN A 39 11.12 -3.02 -4.00
C GLN A 39 10.75 -2.01 -2.90
N SER A 40 9.51 -2.06 -2.43
CA SER A 40 9.04 -1.22 -1.32
C SER A 40 9.48 -1.72 0.06
N GLY A 41 10.26 -2.81 0.12
CA GLY A 41 10.82 -3.35 1.36
C GLY A 41 9.88 -4.27 2.13
N PHE A 42 8.86 -4.85 1.49
CA PHE A 42 8.03 -5.89 2.08
C PHE A 42 8.57 -7.27 1.73
N SER A 43 8.69 -8.13 2.74
CA SER A 43 9.13 -9.53 2.56
C SER A 43 8.06 -10.43 1.98
N SER A 44 6.78 -10.00 1.94
CA SER A 44 5.67 -10.82 1.44
C SER A 44 4.52 -9.98 0.94
N LEU A 45 3.88 -10.45 -0.14
CA LEU A 45 2.71 -9.83 -0.76
C LEU A 45 1.53 -9.71 0.22
N SER A 46 1.28 -10.72 1.05
CA SER A 46 0.18 -10.67 2.04
C SER A 46 0.36 -9.54 3.07
N THR A 47 1.60 -9.31 3.52
CA THR A 47 1.90 -8.19 4.45
C THR A 47 1.76 -6.86 3.73
N PHE A 48 2.25 -6.76 2.51
CA PHE A 48 2.09 -5.59 1.66
C PHE A 48 0.61 -5.24 1.44
N ASN A 49 -0.20 -6.20 0.97
CA ASN A 49 -1.62 -5.98 0.69
C ASN A 49 -2.40 -5.52 1.93
N ARG A 50 -2.13 -6.13 3.09
CA ARG A 50 -2.80 -5.73 4.34
C ARG A 50 -2.40 -4.32 4.77
N THR A 51 -1.11 -3.98 4.70
CA THR A 51 -0.63 -2.64 5.04
C THR A 51 -1.11 -1.60 4.03
N PHE A 52 -1.04 -1.89 2.73
CA PHE A 52 -1.50 -1.01 1.66
C PHE A 52 -3.00 -0.73 1.81
N LYS A 53 -3.83 -1.77 1.99
CA LYS A 53 -5.27 -1.60 2.21
C LYS A 53 -5.57 -0.81 3.48
N ARG A 54 -4.81 -0.99 4.56
CA ARG A 54 -4.98 -0.20 5.79
C ARG A 54 -4.58 1.27 5.62
N THR A 55 -3.59 1.56 4.77
CA THR A 55 -3.08 2.93 4.56
C THR A 55 -3.84 3.70 3.48
N LYS A 56 -4.29 3.01 2.42
CA LYS A 56 -4.94 3.61 1.24
C LYS A 56 -6.42 3.30 1.11
N ASN A 57 -6.95 2.42 1.96
CA ASN A 57 -8.34 1.94 1.91
C ASN A 57 -8.71 1.21 0.60
N CYS A 58 -7.75 0.84 -0.23
CA CYS A 58 -7.93 0.08 -1.46
C CYS A 58 -6.79 -0.93 -1.64
N THR A 59 -6.96 -1.92 -2.50
CA THR A 59 -5.86 -2.84 -2.87
C THR A 59 -4.90 -2.19 -3.86
N PRO A 60 -3.62 -2.60 -3.90
CA PRO A 60 -2.66 -2.09 -4.88
C PRO A 60 -3.10 -2.31 -6.33
N THR A 61 -3.81 -3.40 -6.61
CA THR A 61 -4.40 -3.66 -7.93
C THR A 61 -5.51 -2.66 -8.27
N GLU A 62 -6.41 -2.38 -7.33
CA GLU A 62 -7.44 -1.33 -7.50
C GLU A 62 -6.80 0.04 -7.69
N TYR A 63 -5.75 0.36 -6.92
CA TYR A 63 -5.04 1.63 -7.08
C TYR A 63 -4.45 1.79 -8.48
N ARG A 64 -3.81 0.73 -9.01
CA ARG A 64 -3.28 0.72 -10.39
C ARG A 64 -4.40 0.89 -11.42
N ASP A 65 -5.52 0.19 -11.24
CA ASP A 65 -6.68 0.29 -12.12
C ASP A 65 -7.29 1.71 -12.08
N LEU A 66 -7.41 2.32 -10.90
CA LEU A 66 -7.88 3.70 -10.70
C LEU A 66 -6.99 4.72 -11.42
N CYS A 67 -5.67 4.58 -11.33
CA CYS A 67 -4.75 5.45 -12.07
C CYS A 67 -4.90 5.28 -13.59
N SER A 68 -5.16 4.07 -14.08
CA SER A 68 -5.43 3.83 -15.50
C SER A 68 -6.81 4.32 -15.95
N LYS A 69 -7.80 4.28 -15.05
CA LYS A 69 -9.21 4.60 -15.31
C LYS A 69 -9.63 5.96 -14.73
N SER A 70 -8.79 6.98 -14.88
CA SER A 70 -9.15 8.39 -14.62
C SER A 70 -10.21 8.90 -15.61
N SER A 71 -11.38 8.25 -15.66
CA SER A 71 -12.56 8.65 -16.41
C SER A 71 -13.88 8.14 -15.84
N HIS A 72 -13.98 7.26 -14.83
CA HIS A 72 -15.29 6.94 -14.20
C HIS A 72 -15.16 6.59 -12.70
N PRO A 73 -15.86 7.31 -11.80
CA PRO A 73 -15.91 6.98 -10.38
C PRO A 73 -16.90 5.84 -10.14
N MET A 74 -16.60 4.96 -9.18
CA MET A 74 -17.50 4.09 -8.39
C MET A 74 -16.76 2.77 -8.09
N GLY A 75 -16.75 2.24 -6.88
CA GLY A 75 -17.45 2.64 -5.67
C GLY A 75 -16.83 1.95 -4.48
N MET A 76 -16.96 2.58 -3.32
CA MET A 76 -16.81 1.90 -2.04
C MET A 76 -17.69 0.65 -2.05
N ASN A 77 -17.13 -0.49 -1.68
CA ASN A 77 -17.93 -1.62 -1.21
C ASN A 77 -17.69 -1.81 0.30
N PRO A 78 -18.73 -2.23 1.04
CA PRO A 78 -18.92 -2.04 2.48
C PRO A 78 -18.00 -2.88 3.37
#